data_AF-A0A5D2LDB5-F1
#
_entry.id   AF-A0A5D2LDB5-F1
#
_cell.length_a   1.000
_cell.length_b   1.000
_cell.length_c   1.000
_cell.angle_alpha   90.00
_cell.angle_beta   90.00
_cell.angle_gamma   90.00
#
_symmetry.space_group_name_H-M   'P 1'
#
loop_
_entity.id
_entity.type
_entity.pdbx_description
1 polymer ?
#
loop_
_entity_poly.entity_id
_entity_poly.type
_entity_poly.pdbx_seq_one_letter_code
_entity_poly.pdbx_strand_id
1 'polypeptide(L)'
;MVSTERIPQGKPLSSLSSVDTLSWGVAADSLKGGHLDEVKHMVSEYRRPLVKFGGEALTFSQVAAVAKILEGLHNGVDNYGITTGFGANFRLRTKDGAALQKLLIRYSGIRFEILEAITKLLNHNVTPCLPLRGSVTASGDIIPLSYIVGLLIGRPNSKAIGPNREPLDAQAAVRVADIDSEFFELQPKERLALVNGTAVGSTMAAMVLFEANILAVLLPEFIDHLIYKLKHHLGQIESAPQWLGPQIELIRFATKSIEKEMNSINDNPFVDVSRNKALHCANFQGTPIGVLMDNARLAIAAIGKLMFAQFSKFVNDFYNNGLPTSLSSGSNPSLDYGFKGTEVAIASYYVNSLGLIFALKTVEVIGLLKLMLTTFLVALCQAIDLRHLDDNLKDIVKNTMGQIAKKTLTTGTDGKLRPLRFYEKDLLQAVDRVYIFTYIDDPSSATYPLMQNLRQVLVEHAMIEREMEKNPSTSIFQNITAFEDELKVVLPKKVENARARVENGNAAISNKIKDCRSYPLYKFVRGPLGTGLLTGQKVTSLGEEFDKVFNAMCQGKIIDPMMESLKERNSAPLPIC
;
A
#
# COMPACT_ATOMS: atom_id res chain seq x y z
N MET A 1 -6.69 -25.48 66.93
CA MET A 1 -5.31 -25.01 66.68
C MET A 1 -4.66 -25.98 65.72
N VAL A 2 -4.42 -25.57 64.47
CA VAL A 2 -3.65 -26.34 63.49
C VAL A 2 -2.57 -25.40 62.95
N SER A 3 -1.32 -25.82 63.13
CA SER A 3 -0.09 -25.11 62.79
C SER A 3 0.20 -25.25 61.29
N THR A 4 0.58 -24.15 60.63
CA THR A 4 1.12 -24.14 59.27
C THR A 4 2.64 -24.02 59.33
N GLU A 5 3.36 -25.11 59.04
CA GLU A 5 4.79 -25.06 58.79
C GLU A 5 5.07 -24.29 57.50
N ARG A 6 5.96 -23.28 57.57
CA ARG A 6 6.42 -22.53 56.41
C ARG A 6 7.38 -23.39 55.59
N ILE A 7 7.04 -23.56 54.31
CA ILE A 7 7.95 -24.05 53.28
C ILE A 7 9.22 -23.16 53.28
N PRO A 8 10.43 -23.71 53.25
CA PRO A 8 11.65 -22.91 53.25
C PRO A 8 11.67 -21.98 52.03
N GLN A 9 11.86 -20.68 52.27
CA GLN A 9 12.00 -19.69 51.21
C GLN A 9 13.19 -20.08 50.33
N GLY A 10 12.91 -20.44 49.07
CA GLY A 10 13.93 -20.57 48.04
C GLY A 10 14.74 -19.27 47.95
N LYS A 11 16.04 -19.41 47.66
CA LYS A 11 16.95 -18.26 47.50
C LYS A 11 16.31 -17.17 46.62
N PRO A 12 16.45 -15.89 46.98
CA PRO A 12 15.91 -14.79 46.17
C PRO A 12 16.52 -14.84 44.76
N LEU A 13 15.67 -14.67 43.74
CA LEU A 13 16.01 -14.62 42.31
C LEU A 13 17.01 -13.51 41.93
N SER A 14 17.49 -12.71 42.88
CA SER A 14 18.42 -11.60 42.65
C SER A 14 19.88 -12.02 42.40
N SER A 15 20.18 -13.32 42.40
CA SER A 15 21.54 -13.84 42.14
C SER A 15 21.72 -14.57 40.81
N LEU A 16 20.67 -14.64 39.98
CA LEU A 16 20.82 -14.96 38.56
C LEU A 16 21.22 -13.65 37.88
N SER A 17 22.49 -13.55 37.48
CA SER A 17 22.98 -12.50 36.58
C SER A 17 21.96 -12.20 35.48
N SER A 18 21.83 -10.93 35.09
CA SER A 18 21.00 -10.40 33.98
C SER A 18 21.40 -10.93 32.59
N VAL A 19 21.83 -12.18 32.50
CA VAL A 19 22.32 -12.86 31.31
C VAL A 19 21.09 -13.40 30.59
N ASP A 20 20.93 -13.00 29.34
CA ASP A 20 19.84 -13.42 28.46
C ASP A 20 20.01 -14.87 27.98
N THR A 21 19.88 -15.82 28.89
CA THR A 21 20.16 -17.26 28.68
C THR A 21 19.26 -17.91 27.65
N LEU A 22 18.07 -17.36 27.42
CA LEU A 22 17.07 -17.87 26.48
C LEU A 22 16.91 -16.99 25.22
N SER A 23 17.75 -15.96 25.06
CA SER A 23 17.69 -15.01 23.93
C SER A 23 16.38 -14.21 23.81
N TRP A 24 15.62 -14.07 24.90
CA TRP A 24 14.40 -13.27 24.95
C TRP A 24 14.69 -11.77 24.93
N GLY A 25 15.75 -11.35 25.63
CA GLY A 25 16.23 -9.96 25.62
C GLY A 25 16.62 -9.52 24.21
N VAL A 26 17.44 -10.31 23.51
CA VAL A 26 17.84 -10.06 22.11
C VAL A 26 16.61 -10.01 21.19
N ALA A 27 15.61 -10.88 21.41
CA ALA A 27 14.37 -10.84 20.65
C ALA A 27 13.56 -9.56 20.90
N ALA A 28 13.41 -9.14 22.16
CA ALA A 28 12.70 -7.92 22.53
C ALA A 28 13.44 -6.66 22.03
N ASP A 29 14.77 -6.65 22.12
CA ASP A 29 15.61 -5.55 21.62
C ASP A 29 15.45 -5.33 20.12
N SER A 30 15.24 -6.41 19.35
CA SER A 30 15.01 -6.33 17.91
C SER A 30 13.70 -5.65 17.49
N LEU A 31 12.77 -5.44 18.43
CA LEU A 31 11.48 -4.75 18.21
C LEU A 31 11.48 -3.31 18.75
N LYS A 32 12.59 -2.84 19.33
CA LYS A 32 12.71 -1.45 19.79
C LYS A 32 12.81 -0.50 18.60
N GLY A 33 12.30 0.73 18.78
CA GLY A 33 12.32 1.78 17.76
C GLY A 33 11.04 1.86 16.93
N GLY A 34 10.97 2.86 16.06
CA GLY A 34 9.81 3.13 15.21
C GLY A 34 9.77 2.22 13.98
N HIS A 35 8.57 1.73 13.64
CA HIS A 35 8.36 0.91 12.44
C HIS A 35 8.80 1.62 11.16
N LEU A 36 8.53 2.93 11.04
CA LEU A 36 8.94 3.72 9.87
C LEU A 36 10.46 3.71 9.67
N ASP A 37 11.24 3.78 10.75
CA ASP A 37 12.71 3.78 10.68
C ASP A 37 13.24 2.39 10.27
N GLU A 38 12.58 1.32 10.71
CA GLU A 38 12.85 -0.03 10.22
C GLU A 38 12.56 -0.15 8.72
N VAL A 39 11.43 0.37 8.23
CA VAL A 39 11.09 0.33 6.79
C VAL A 39 12.06 1.19 5.96
N LYS A 40 12.49 2.35 6.47
CA LYS A 40 13.55 3.15 5.81
C LYS A 40 14.86 2.38 5.69
N HIS A 41 15.27 1.70 6.76
CA HIS A 41 16.46 0.85 6.75
C HIS A 41 16.30 -0.30 5.75
N MET A 42 15.15 -0.97 5.79
CA MET A 42 14.79 -2.07 4.90
C MET A 42 14.88 -1.66 3.41
N VAL A 43 14.35 -0.49 3.04
CA VAL A 43 14.43 0.04 1.67
C VAL A 43 15.86 0.41 1.29
N SER A 44 16.65 0.97 2.22
CA SER A 44 18.07 1.27 2.01
C SER A 44 18.88 0.01 1.71
N GLU A 45 18.66 -1.06 2.47
CA GLU A 45 19.32 -2.35 2.23
C GLU A 45 18.90 -2.99 0.92
N TYR A 46 17.62 -2.94 0.58
CA TYR A 46 17.08 -3.47 -0.69
C TYR A 46 17.73 -2.81 -1.92
N ARG A 47 18.18 -1.56 -1.80
CA ARG A 47 18.83 -0.79 -2.87
C ARG A 47 20.32 -1.03 -3.01
N ARG A 48 20.94 -1.80 -2.10
CA ARG A 48 22.38 -2.07 -2.19
C ARG A 48 22.66 -2.93 -3.43
N PRO A 49 23.65 -2.56 -4.25
CA PRO A 49 23.96 -3.29 -5.49
C PRO A 49 24.63 -4.64 -5.24
N LEU A 50 25.10 -4.90 -4.02
CA LEU A 50 25.81 -6.11 -3.65
C LEU A 50 25.26 -6.67 -2.34
N VAL A 51 24.86 -7.94 -2.38
CA VAL A 51 24.54 -8.73 -1.19
C VAL A 51 25.76 -9.60 -0.86
N LYS A 52 26.30 -9.44 0.34
CA LYS A 52 27.45 -10.23 0.80
C LYS A 52 26.96 -11.34 1.73
N PHE A 53 27.25 -12.58 1.36
CA PHE A 53 27.01 -13.74 2.20
C PHE A 53 28.24 -14.01 3.07
N GLY A 54 28.06 -14.03 4.40
CA GLY A 54 29.14 -14.21 5.39
C GLY A 54 29.65 -12.89 5.99
N GLY A 55 29.69 -12.82 7.32
CA GLY A 55 30.17 -11.66 8.08
C GLY A 55 29.09 -10.80 8.75
N GLU A 56 27.89 -10.72 8.15
CA GLU A 56 26.69 -10.04 8.65
C GLU A 56 25.45 -10.94 8.48
N ALA A 57 24.37 -10.69 9.23
CA ALA A 57 23.13 -11.46 9.14
C ALA A 57 22.39 -11.15 7.82
N LEU A 58 21.83 -12.19 7.18
CA LEU A 58 21.02 -12.03 5.98
C LEU A 58 19.71 -11.31 6.34
N THR A 59 19.43 -10.18 5.71
CA THR A 59 18.17 -9.47 5.92
C THR A 59 17.16 -9.84 4.83
N PHE A 60 15.89 -9.78 5.16
CA PHE A 60 14.80 -10.04 4.21
C PHE A 60 14.78 -9.01 3.06
N SER A 61 15.31 -7.80 3.26
CA SER A 61 15.55 -6.83 2.19
C SER A 61 16.53 -7.32 1.14
N GLN A 62 17.62 -7.96 1.57
CA GLN A 62 18.63 -8.52 0.67
C GLN A 62 18.02 -9.68 -0.14
N VAL A 63 17.19 -10.51 0.50
CA VAL A 63 16.45 -11.58 -0.18
C VAL A 63 15.45 -11.01 -1.19
N ALA A 64 14.68 -9.99 -0.81
CA ALA A 64 13.76 -9.32 -1.74
C ALA A 64 14.51 -8.67 -2.92
N ALA A 65 15.70 -8.11 -2.70
CA ALA A 65 16.52 -7.50 -3.75
C ALA A 65 17.00 -8.53 -4.77
N VAL A 66 17.55 -9.66 -4.31
CA VAL A 66 17.97 -10.77 -5.19
C VAL A 66 16.75 -11.34 -5.93
N ALA A 67 15.63 -11.54 -5.23
CA ALA A 67 14.41 -12.06 -5.82
C ALA A 67 13.87 -11.14 -6.94
N LYS A 68 13.86 -9.84 -6.71
CA LYS A 68 13.26 -8.87 -7.62
C LYS A 68 14.15 -8.49 -8.81
N ILE A 69 15.47 -8.62 -8.73
CA ILE A 69 16.35 -8.48 -9.90
C ILE A 69 16.04 -9.59 -10.93
N LEU A 70 15.79 -10.79 -10.43
CA LEU A 70 15.44 -11.96 -11.23
C LEU A 70 13.99 -11.92 -11.78
N GLU A 71 13.07 -11.19 -11.12
CA GLU A 71 11.73 -10.88 -11.69
C GLU A 71 11.73 -9.67 -12.64
N GLY A 72 12.46 -8.59 -12.30
CA GLY A 72 12.44 -7.29 -12.98
C GLY A 72 13.15 -7.26 -14.33
N LEU A 73 13.95 -8.28 -14.65
CA LEU A 73 14.51 -8.50 -15.98
C LEU A 73 13.51 -9.16 -16.96
N HIS A 74 12.32 -9.58 -16.48
CA HIS A 74 11.42 -10.43 -17.27
C HIS A 74 9.93 -10.07 -17.09
N ASN A 75 9.44 -9.13 -17.90
CA ASN A 75 8.01 -8.80 -17.97
C ASN A 75 7.14 -10.05 -18.30
N GLY A 76 6.17 -10.34 -17.44
CA GLY A 76 4.94 -11.05 -17.82
C GLY A 76 4.87 -12.58 -17.65
N VAL A 77 5.74 -13.21 -16.85
CA VAL A 77 5.49 -14.60 -16.39
C VAL A 77 5.85 -14.72 -14.92
N ASP A 78 4.98 -15.35 -14.14
CA ASP A 78 5.21 -15.73 -12.75
C ASP A 78 6.42 -16.68 -12.64
N ASN A 79 7.60 -16.12 -12.37
CA ASN A 79 8.81 -16.87 -12.10
C ASN A 79 8.90 -17.18 -10.60
N TYR A 80 8.18 -18.20 -10.12
CA TYR A 80 8.32 -18.73 -8.75
C TYR A 80 9.61 -19.59 -8.58
N GLY A 81 10.73 -19.08 -9.07
CA GLY A 81 11.99 -19.83 -9.19
C GLY A 81 13.08 -19.47 -8.18
N ILE A 82 12.82 -18.57 -7.22
CA ILE A 82 13.89 -18.04 -6.36
C ILE A 82 13.65 -18.52 -4.95
N THR A 83 13.95 -19.80 -4.80
CA THR A 83 13.92 -20.53 -3.54
C THR A 83 15.25 -21.27 -3.37
N THR A 84 16.33 -20.68 -3.87
CA THR A 84 17.69 -21.10 -3.54
C THR A 84 17.86 -20.94 -2.05
N GLY A 85 17.90 -22.08 -1.39
CA GLY A 85 17.74 -22.21 0.03
C GLY A 85 18.92 -21.74 0.88
N PHE A 86 19.31 -20.47 0.77
CA PHE A 86 20.55 -19.97 1.37
C PHE A 86 20.30 -18.73 2.22
N GLY A 87 19.99 -19.01 3.48
CA GLY A 87 20.22 -18.10 4.60
C GLY A 87 20.70 -18.80 5.87
N ALA A 88 20.45 -20.11 5.99
CA ALA A 88 20.39 -20.85 7.25
C ALA A 88 21.68 -20.88 8.11
N ASN A 89 22.83 -20.38 7.67
CA ASN A 89 24.09 -20.61 8.38
C ASN A 89 24.82 -19.34 8.88
N PHE A 90 24.22 -18.14 8.80
CA PHE A 90 24.96 -16.87 8.93
C PHE A 90 24.99 -16.22 10.32
N ARG A 91 24.92 -16.99 11.42
CA ARG A 91 25.13 -16.40 12.78
C ARG A 91 26.59 -16.14 13.16
N LEU A 92 27.57 -16.64 12.40
CA LEU A 92 28.99 -16.55 12.76
C LEU A 92 29.78 -15.63 11.81
N ARG A 93 30.38 -14.59 12.40
CA ARG A 93 31.06 -13.49 11.71
C ARG A 93 32.47 -13.90 11.29
N THR A 94 32.80 -13.82 9.99
CA THR A 94 34.19 -13.89 9.50
C THR A 94 34.35 -13.15 8.17
N LYS A 95 35.51 -12.51 7.96
CA LYS A 95 35.90 -11.88 6.68
C LYS A 95 36.74 -12.83 5.78
N ASP A 96 36.97 -14.05 6.25
CA ASP A 96 37.83 -15.05 5.62
C ASP A 96 36.98 -16.19 5.02
N GLY A 97 37.06 -16.36 3.70
CA GLY A 97 36.36 -17.41 2.95
C GLY A 97 36.76 -18.82 3.38
N ALA A 98 38.02 -19.03 3.79
CA ALA A 98 38.48 -20.31 4.31
C ALA A 98 37.90 -20.60 5.70
N ALA A 99 37.64 -19.57 6.51
CA ALA A 99 36.95 -19.70 7.79
C ALA A 99 35.45 -19.99 7.60
N LEU A 100 34.82 -19.40 6.59
CA LEU A 100 33.43 -19.68 6.21
C LEU A 100 33.27 -21.12 5.68
N GLN A 101 34.17 -21.57 4.80
CA GLN A 101 34.25 -22.97 4.34
C GLN A 101 34.41 -23.95 5.52
N LYS A 102 35.33 -23.66 6.46
CA LYS A 102 35.48 -24.47 7.68
C LYS A 102 34.21 -24.53 8.53
N LEU A 103 33.42 -23.45 8.60
CA LEU A 103 32.17 -23.38 9.35
C LEU A 103 31.02 -24.14 8.67
N LEU A 104 30.91 -24.05 7.35
CA LEU A 104 29.87 -24.72 6.57
C LEU A 104 30.10 -26.24 6.52
N ILE A 105 31.37 -26.66 6.39
CA ILE A 105 31.78 -28.05 6.62
C ILE A 105 31.50 -28.45 8.07
N ARG A 106 31.78 -27.56 9.03
CA ARG A 106 31.60 -27.83 10.47
C ARG A 106 30.15 -28.07 10.86
N TYR A 107 29.17 -27.37 10.28
CA TYR A 107 27.77 -27.44 10.74
C TYR A 107 26.84 -28.21 9.79
N SER A 108 26.98 -28.04 8.47
CA SER A 108 26.11 -28.69 7.47
C SER A 108 26.80 -29.83 6.72
N GLY A 109 28.14 -29.90 6.76
CA GLY A 109 28.91 -30.95 6.10
C GLY A 109 28.85 -30.85 4.57
N ILE A 110 28.87 -29.63 4.02
CA ILE A 110 28.82 -29.37 2.58
C ILE A 110 30.10 -28.69 2.08
N ARG A 111 30.54 -29.07 0.87
CA ARG A 111 31.63 -28.41 0.14
C ARG A 111 31.30 -26.95 -0.22
N PHE A 112 32.31 -26.10 -0.18
CA PHE A 112 32.17 -24.68 -0.50
C PHE A 112 31.94 -24.45 -2.00
N GLU A 113 32.54 -25.31 -2.82
CA GLU A 113 32.45 -25.33 -4.28
C GLU A 113 31.00 -25.48 -4.76
N ILE A 114 30.17 -26.22 -4.01
CA ILE A 114 28.73 -26.35 -4.30
C ILE A 114 28.01 -25.00 -4.08
N LEU A 115 28.42 -24.25 -3.07
CA LEU A 115 27.83 -22.94 -2.76
C LEU A 115 28.29 -21.88 -3.77
N GLU A 116 29.53 -21.95 -4.24
CA GLU A 116 30.04 -21.13 -5.34
C GLU A 116 29.26 -21.40 -6.62
N ALA A 117 28.99 -22.67 -6.96
CA ALA A 117 28.18 -23.04 -8.11
C ALA A 117 26.76 -22.45 -8.05
N ILE A 118 26.11 -22.50 -6.88
CA ILE A 118 24.77 -21.90 -6.71
C ILE A 118 24.83 -20.37 -6.78
N THR A 119 25.88 -19.76 -6.22
CA THR A 119 26.11 -18.32 -6.33
C THR A 119 26.31 -17.90 -7.79
N LYS A 120 27.00 -18.72 -8.59
CA LYS A 120 27.17 -18.53 -10.03
C LYS A 120 25.85 -18.65 -10.78
N LEU A 121 24.97 -19.61 -10.44
CA LEU A 121 23.60 -19.68 -11.00
C LEU A 121 22.83 -18.38 -10.75
N LEU A 122 22.87 -17.86 -9.52
CA LEU A 122 22.20 -16.60 -9.16
C LEU A 122 22.76 -15.40 -9.93
N ASN A 123 24.08 -15.24 -9.96
CA ASN A 123 24.74 -14.10 -10.61
C ASN A 123 24.55 -14.08 -12.13
N HIS A 124 24.36 -15.25 -12.76
CA HIS A 124 24.12 -15.38 -14.20
C HIS A 124 22.62 -15.50 -14.55
N ASN A 125 21.72 -15.31 -13.58
CA ASN A 125 20.27 -15.44 -13.73
C ASN A 125 19.82 -16.78 -14.34
N VAL A 126 20.52 -17.87 -14.00
CA VAL A 126 20.14 -19.23 -14.39
C VAL A 126 19.30 -19.84 -13.27
N THR A 127 18.01 -19.98 -13.50
CA THR A 127 17.05 -20.34 -12.46
C THR A 127 16.53 -21.77 -12.66
N PRO A 128 16.81 -22.72 -11.75
CA PRO A 128 16.29 -24.09 -11.85
C PRO A 128 14.75 -24.12 -11.86
N CYS A 129 14.15 -25.03 -12.63
CA CYS A 129 12.70 -25.22 -12.68
C CYS A 129 12.22 -26.07 -11.51
N LEU A 130 11.46 -25.49 -10.58
CA LEU A 130 10.95 -26.15 -9.39
C LEU A 130 9.43 -26.39 -9.48
N PRO A 131 8.91 -27.48 -8.90
CA PRO A 131 7.47 -27.69 -8.81
C PRO A 131 6.84 -26.75 -7.77
N LEU A 132 5.70 -26.15 -8.11
CA LEU A 132 4.95 -25.25 -7.21
C LEU A 132 4.43 -25.95 -5.94
N ARG A 133 4.16 -27.26 -6.02
CA ARG A 133 3.62 -28.07 -4.91
C ARG A 133 4.51 -29.27 -4.62
N GLY A 134 4.37 -29.82 -3.41
CA GLY A 134 5.09 -31.03 -2.98
C GLY A 134 5.91 -30.83 -1.70
N SER A 135 6.09 -29.60 -1.23
CA SER A 135 6.62 -29.35 0.12
C SER A 135 5.48 -29.24 1.14
N VAL A 136 5.73 -29.80 2.33
CA VAL A 136 4.93 -29.58 3.54
C VAL A 136 5.68 -28.73 4.58
N THR A 137 6.96 -28.40 4.31
CA THR A 137 7.86 -27.61 5.17
C THR A 137 7.97 -28.14 6.61
N ALA A 138 7.54 -29.38 6.86
CA ALA A 138 7.60 -30.06 8.16
C ALA A 138 8.85 -30.95 8.32
N SER A 139 9.43 -31.38 7.20
CA SER A 139 10.68 -32.15 7.13
C SER A 139 11.70 -31.47 6.21
N GLY A 140 11.65 -30.14 6.12
CA GLY A 140 12.34 -29.36 5.09
C GLY A 140 11.59 -29.34 3.75
N ASP A 141 12.04 -28.46 2.86
CA ASP A 141 11.48 -28.24 1.52
C ASP A 141 12.07 -29.25 0.50
N ILE A 142 12.04 -30.53 0.85
CA ILE A 142 12.78 -31.61 0.19
C ILE A 142 12.51 -31.68 -1.31
N ILE A 143 11.23 -31.72 -1.71
CA ILE A 143 10.86 -31.89 -3.12
C ILE A 143 11.38 -30.74 -3.97
N PRO A 144 11.02 -29.46 -3.73
CA PRO A 144 11.53 -28.36 -4.55
C PRO A 144 13.07 -28.24 -4.49
N LEU A 145 13.69 -28.37 -3.32
CA LEU A 145 15.15 -28.28 -3.22
C LEU A 145 15.87 -29.41 -3.99
N SER A 146 15.25 -30.59 -4.13
CA SER A 146 15.82 -31.69 -4.91
C SER A 146 15.97 -31.38 -6.41
N TYR A 147 15.23 -30.41 -6.95
CA TYR A 147 15.39 -29.98 -8.36
C TYR A 147 16.63 -29.11 -8.54
N ILE A 148 16.96 -28.27 -7.55
CA ILE A 148 18.23 -27.53 -7.52
C ILE A 148 19.39 -28.52 -7.48
N VAL A 149 19.31 -29.51 -6.59
CA VAL A 149 20.30 -30.60 -6.51
C VAL A 149 20.37 -31.37 -7.82
N GLY A 150 19.22 -31.66 -8.43
CA GLY A 150 19.11 -32.36 -9.70
C GLY A 150 19.83 -31.65 -10.84
N LEU A 151 19.81 -30.31 -10.85
CA LEU A 151 20.58 -29.50 -11.80
C LEU A 151 22.09 -29.63 -11.56
N LEU A 152 22.53 -29.51 -10.30
CA LEU A 152 23.95 -29.57 -9.92
C LEU A 152 24.61 -30.94 -10.20
N ILE A 153 23.83 -32.02 -10.19
CA ILE A 153 24.32 -33.38 -10.47
C ILE A 153 24.02 -33.86 -11.90
N GLY A 154 23.46 -33.01 -12.76
CA GLY A 154 23.23 -33.35 -14.16
C GLY A 154 22.11 -34.36 -14.41
N ARG A 155 21.05 -34.35 -13.59
CA ARG A 155 19.91 -35.25 -13.83
C ARG A 155 19.30 -35.00 -15.20
N PRO A 156 19.00 -36.05 -16.00
CA PRO A 156 18.46 -35.89 -17.35
C PRO A 156 17.12 -35.12 -17.42
N ASN A 157 16.34 -35.18 -16.35
CA ASN A 157 15.05 -34.50 -16.24
C ASN A 157 15.16 -33.07 -15.69
N SER A 158 16.36 -32.60 -15.31
CA SER A 158 16.54 -31.25 -14.77
C SER A 158 16.46 -30.21 -15.88
N LYS A 159 15.83 -29.09 -15.54
CA LYS A 159 15.64 -27.94 -16.42
C LYS A 159 15.90 -26.66 -15.64
N ALA A 160 16.35 -25.64 -16.35
CA ALA A 160 16.48 -24.28 -15.84
C ALA A 160 15.97 -23.29 -16.89
N ILE A 161 15.76 -22.05 -16.46
CA ILE A 161 15.49 -20.91 -17.33
C ILE A 161 16.74 -20.04 -17.34
N GLY A 162 17.24 -19.73 -18.54
CA GLY A 162 18.38 -18.85 -18.73
C GLY A 162 18.02 -17.36 -18.67
N PRO A 163 19.03 -16.47 -18.75
CA PRO A 163 18.84 -15.03 -18.64
C PRO A 163 17.93 -14.43 -19.72
N ASN A 164 17.71 -15.10 -20.85
CA ASN A 164 16.84 -14.65 -21.94
C ASN A 164 15.53 -15.45 -22.05
N ARG A 165 15.12 -16.14 -20.98
CA ARG A 165 13.91 -17.02 -20.90
C ARG A 165 13.98 -18.29 -21.74
N GLU A 166 15.16 -18.65 -22.20
CA GLU A 166 15.38 -19.88 -22.91
C GLU A 166 15.34 -21.07 -21.94
N PRO A 167 14.67 -22.18 -22.31
CA PRO A 167 14.73 -23.40 -21.53
C PRO A 167 16.12 -24.03 -21.69
N LEU A 168 16.80 -24.25 -20.57
CA LEU A 168 18.10 -24.87 -20.48
C LEU A 168 17.96 -26.29 -19.90
N ASP A 169 18.69 -27.25 -20.47
CA ASP A 169 18.98 -28.50 -19.78
C ASP A 169 20.12 -28.30 -18.76
N ALA A 170 20.43 -29.32 -17.97
CA ALA A 170 21.45 -29.21 -16.92
C ALA A 170 22.83 -28.83 -17.47
N GLN A 171 23.23 -29.37 -18.62
CA GLN A 171 24.54 -29.08 -19.21
C GLN A 171 24.61 -27.64 -19.72
N ALA A 172 23.55 -27.17 -20.39
CA ALA A 172 23.47 -25.80 -20.85
C ALA A 172 23.44 -24.82 -19.67
N ALA A 173 22.71 -25.14 -18.60
CA ALA A 173 22.67 -24.33 -17.39
C ALA A 173 24.05 -24.16 -16.73
N VAL A 174 24.81 -25.26 -16.57
CA VAL A 174 26.18 -25.24 -16.03
C VAL A 174 27.12 -24.39 -16.90
N ARG A 175 27.03 -24.52 -18.23
CA ARG A 175 27.82 -23.72 -19.17
C ARG A 175 27.47 -22.23 -19.13
N VAL A 176 26.18 -21.89 -19.15
CA VAL A 176 25.72 -20.50 -19.13
C VAL A 176 26.06 -19.81 -17.81
N ALA A 177 26.02 -20.56 -16.71
CA ALA A 177 26.37 -20.05 -15.38
C ALA A 177 27.88 -20.05 -15.08
N ASP A 178 28.74 -20.45 -16.02
CA ASP A 178 30.19 -20.50 -15.87
C ASP A 178 30.65 -21.32 -14.64
N ILE A 179 30.02 -22.46 -14.38
CA ILE A 179 30.37 -23.33 -13.24
C ILE A 179 31.61 -24.16 -13.61
N ASP A 180 32.63 -24.15 -12.74
CA ASP A 180 33.96 -24.73 -13.02
C ASP A 180 33.98 -26.26 -13.11
N SER A 181 32.93 -26.92 -12.61
CA SER A 181 32.74 -28.37 -12.64
C SER A 181 31.61 -28.75 -13.60
N GLU A 182 31.73 -29.89 -14.31
CA GLU A 182 30.64 -30.39 -15.14
C GLU A 182 29.41 -30.73 -14.29
N PHE A 183 29.54 -31.72 -13.39
CA PHE A 183 28.49 -32.08 -12.44
C PHE A 183 29.10 -32.57 -11.13
N PHE A 184 28.41 -32.31 -10.02
CA PHE A 184 28.88 -32.70 -8.71
C PHE A 184 28.54 -34.16 -8.39
N GLU A 185 29.55 -34.97 -8.07
CA GLU A 185 29.33 -36.22 -7.34
C GLU A 185 29.20 -35.90 -5.84
N LEU A 186 27.97 -35.97 -5.32
CA LEU A 186 27.68 -35.60 -3.95
C LEU A 186 28.18 -36.64 -2.95
N GLN A 187 28.95 -36.15 -1.98
CA GLN A 187 29.51 -36.90 -0.87
C GLN A 187 28.44 -37.21 0.18
N PRO A 188 28.73 -38.10 1.15
CA PRO A 188 27.85 -38.31 2.30
C PRO A 188 27.48 -36.98 2.97
N LYS A 189 26.24 -36.89 3.49
CA LYS A 189 25.61 -35.68 4.05
C LYS A 189 25.27 -34.56 3.06
N GLU A 190 26.02 -34.33 1.98
CA GLU A 190 25.80 -33.19 1.07
C GLU A 190 24.41 -33.19 0.43
N ARG A 191 23.92 -34.37 0.00
CA ARG A 191 22.55 -34.52 -0.51
C ARG A 191 21.51 -34.03 0.50
N LEU A 192 21.69 -34.39 1.77
CA LEU A 192 20.75 -34.02 2.83
C LEU A 192 20.88 -32.53 3.18
N ALA A 193 22.11 -32.01 3.26
CA ALA A 193 22.38 -30.60 3.51
C ALA A 193 21.69 -29.67 2.50
N LEU A 194 21.57 -30.11 1.24
CA LEU A 194 20.95 -29.32 0.18
C LEU A 194 19.42 -29.37 0.17
N VAL A 195 18.78 -30.41 0.73
CA VAL A 195 17.32 -30.62 0.62
C VAL A 195 16.55 -30.50 1.93
N ASN A 196 17.23 -30.54 3.07
CA ASN A 196 16.58 -30.66 4.39
C ASN A 196 16.17 -29.31 5.02
N GLY A 197 16.48 -28.19 4.36
CA GLY A 197 16.21 -26.85 4.90
C GLY A 197 14.79 -26.33 4.63
N THR A 198 14.37 -25.32 5.40
CA THR A 198 13.08 -24.60 5.32
C THR A 198 13.13 -23.40 4.38
N ALA A 199 14.01 -23.48 3.39
CA ALA A 199 14.55 -22.30 2.76
C ALA A 199 13.69 -21.79 1.59
N VAL A 200 12.87 -22.65 0.99
CA VAL A 200 11.81 -22.23 0.05
C VAL A 200 10.76 -21.43 0.81
N GLY A 201 10.25 -21.99 1.92
CA GLY A 201 9.22 -21.35 2.73
C GLY A 201 9.66 -20.01 3.33
N SER A 202 10.85 -19.96 3.92
CA SER A 202 11.37 -18.73 4.56
C SER A 202 11.71 -17.63 3.55
N THR A 203 12.20 -17.98 2.35
CA THR A 203 12.46 -17.01 1.27
C THR A 203 11.16 -16.39 0.77
N MET A 204 10.12 -17.20 0.54
CA MET A 204 8.80 -16.67 0.15
C MET A 204 8.19 -15.79 1.25
N ALA A 205 8.32 -16.20 2.51
CA ALA A 205 7.88 -15.40 3.66
C ALA A 205 8.61 -14.06 3.74
N ALA A 206 9.91 -14.04 3.46
CA ALA A 206 10.72 -12.82 3.43
C ALA A 206 10.23 -11.83 2.36
N MET A 207 9.94 -12.30 1.14
CA MET A 207 9.40 -11.47 0.06
C MET A 207 8.03 -10.90 0.45
N VAL A 208 7.13 -11.73 0.97
CA VAL A 208 5.79 -11.31 1.42
C VAL A 208 5.88 -10.25 2.51
N LEU A 209 6.74 -10.46 3.52
CA LEU A 209 6.88 -9.52 4.62
C LEU A 209 7.58 -8.22 4.22
N PHE A 210 8.51 -8.27 3.25
CA PHE A 210 9.07 -7.06 2.66
C PHE A 210 7.97 -6.18 2.08
N GLU A 211 7.08 -6.75 1.26
CA GLU A 211 5.96 -6.00 0.70
C GLU A 211 4.95 -5.58 1.77
N ALA A 212 4.59 -6.48 2.70
CA ALA A 212 3.66 -6.17 3.79
C ALA A 212 4.10 -4.95 4.61
N ASN A 213 5.41 -4.85 4.92
CA ASN A 213 5.96 -3.69 5.65
C ASN A 213 5.86 -2.38 4.85
N ILE A 214 6.13 -2.41 3.53
CA ILE A 214 5.99 -1.22 2.67
C ILE A 214 4.53 -0.79 2.61
N LEU A 215 3.61 -1.72 2.34
CA LEU A 215 2.19 -1.43 2.23
C LEU A 215 1.61 -0.96 3.57
N ALA A 216 2.08 -1.51 4.69
CA ALA A 216 1.72 -1.08 6.05
C ALA A 216 2.05 0.41 6.31
N VAL A 217 3.17 0.92 5.78
CA VAL A 217 3.55 2.33 5.90
C VAL A 217 2.78 3.24 4.94
N LEU A 218 2.41 2.73 3.76
CA LEU A 218 1.64 3.49 2.78
C LEU A 218 0.21 3.79 3.27
N LEU A 219 -0.38 2.88 4.04
CA LEU A 219 -1.78 2.95 4.49
C LEU A 219 -2.12 4.17 5.36
N PRO A 220 -1.35 4.53 6.40
CA PRO A 220 -1.57 5.76 7.16
C PRO A 220 -1.56 7.04 6.31
N GLU A 221 -0.78 7.08 5.22
CA GLU A 221 -0.74 8.25 4.31
C GLU A 221 -2.04 8.37 3.50
N PHE A 222 -2.70 7.25 3.23
CA PHE A 222 -4.07 7.25 2.70
C PHE A 222 -5.11 7.69 3.71
N ILE A 223 -4.75 7.92 4.98
CA ILE A 223 -5.66 8.33 6.05
C ILE A 223 -5.34 9.77 6.51
N ASP A 224 -4.45 10.46 5.80
CA ASP A 224 -4.03 11.83 6.09
C ASP A 224 -5.21 12.83 6.13
N HIS A 225 -4.96 13.99 6.76
CA HIS A 225 -5.90 15.04 7.15
C HIS A 225 -6.86 15.52 6.03
N LEU A 226 -6.53 15.26 4.76
CA LEU A 226 -7.43 15.51 3.64
C LEU A 226 -8.68 14.61 3.70
N ILE A 227 -8.56 13.30 4.01
CA ILE A 227 -9.72 12.41 4.20
C ILE A 227 -10.49 12.76 5.47
N TYR A 228 -9.80 13.27 6.51
CA TYR A 228 -10.43 13.75 7.74
C TYR A 228 -11.46 14.85 7.49
N LYS A 229 -11.22 15.76 6.52
CA LYS A 229 -12.20 16.77 6.09
C LYS A 229 -13.30 16.21 5.18
N LEU A 230 -13.10 15.03 4.59
CA LEU A 230 -13.95 14.45 3.56
C LEU A 230 -15.01 13.49 4.10
N LYS A 231 -15.08 13.15 5.39
CA LYS A 231 -16.09 12.19 5.90
C LYS A 231 -16.85 12.65 7.14
N HIS A 232 -18.13 12.29 7.22
CA HIS A 232 -19.02 12.64 8.34
C HIS A 232 -18.86 11.70 9.57
N HIS A 233 -18.18 10.55 9.41
CA HIS A 233 -18.11 9.51 10.45
C HIS A 233 -16.74 9.48 11.15
N LEU A 234 -16.54 10.41 12.08
CA LEU A 234 -15.33 10.60 12.88
C LEU A 234 -14.77 9.26 13.44
N GLY A 235 -15.63 8.43 14.04
CA GLY A 235 -15.18 7.24 14.77
C GLY A 235 -14.48 6.15 13.96
N GLN A 236 -14.68 6.04 12.63
CA GLN A 236 -13.98 5.03 11.81
C GLN A 236 -12.60 5.50 11.31
N ILE A 237 -12.41 6.81 11.19
CA ILE A 237 -11.10 7.40 10.90
C ILE A 237 -10.29 7.46 12.18
N GLU A 238 -10.92 7.89 13.27
CA GLU A 238 -10.31 7.93 14.60
C GLU A 238 -9.93 6.54 15.12
N SER A 239 -10.65 5.48 14.72
CA SER A 239 -10.30 4.10 15.06
C SER A 239 -9.27 3.48 14.12
N ALA A 240 -8.90 4.14 13.01
CA ALA A 240 -7.98 3.56 12.04
C ALA A 240 -6.58 3.29 12.62
N PRO A 241 -5.99 4.17 13.47
CA PRO A 241 -4.78 3.86 14.21
C PRO A 241 -4.91 2.63 15.11
N GLN A 242 -6.02 2.50 15.84
CA GLN A 242 -6.29 1.36 16.73
C GLN A 242 -6.54 0.07 15.94
N TRP A 243 -7.05 0.18 14.72
CA TRP A 243 -7.21 -0.96 13.81
C TRP A 243 -5.88 -1.39 13.22
N LEU A 244 -5.07 -0.46 12.73
CA LEU A 244 -3.79 -0.71 12.04
C LEU A 244 -2.66 -1.11 13.01
N GLY A 245 -2.62 -0.53 14.21
CA GLY A 245 -1.55 -0.75 15.19
C GLY A 245 -1.26 -2.24 15.45
N PRO A 246 -2.25 -3.05 15.86
CA PRO A 246 -2.05 -4.48 16.10
C PRO A 246 -1.60 -5.25 14.85
N GLN A 247 -2.02 -4.82 13.65
CA GLN A 247 -1.61 -5.48 12.40
C GLN A 247 -0.14 -5.21 12.10
N ILE A 248 0.31 -3.96 12.32
CA ILE A 248 1.70 -3.55 12.17
C ILE A 248 2.59 -4.30 13.18
N GLU A 249 2.16 -4.41 14.44
CA GLU A 249 2.87 -5.19 15.46
C GLU A 249 3.07 -6.65 15.04
N LEU A 250 2.02 -7.28 14.50
CA LEU A 250 2.07 -8.65 14.02
C LEU A 250 3.01 -8.82 12.81
N ILE A 251 2.94 -7.90 11.85
CA ILE A 251 3.84 -7.89 10.68
C ILE A 251 5.29 -7.70 11.12
N ARG A 252 5.57 -6.79 12.06
CA ARG A 252 6.92 -6.57 12.62
C ARG A 252 7.44 -7.81 13.34
N PHE A 253 6.62 -8.42 14.19
CA PHE A 253 6.99 -9.64 14.90
C PHE A 253 7.28 -10.80 13.94
N ALA A 254 6.44 -10.97 12.91
CA ALA A 254 6.67 -11.96 11.85
C ALA A 254 7.97 -11.68 11.10
N THR A 255 8.25 -10.42 10.78
CA THR A 255 9.50 -9.99 10.11
C THR A 255 10.73 -10.42 10.90
N LYS A 256 10.80 -10.07 12.19
CA LYS A 256 11.96 -10.43 13.03
C LYS A 256 12.10 -11.92 13.26
N SER A 257 11.00 -12.65 13.25
CA SER A 257 11.02 -14.11 13.47
C SER A 257 11.38 -14.88 12.21
N ILE A 258 10.92 -14.44 11.03
CA ILE A 258 11.38 -14.98 9.73
C ILE A 258 12.84 -14.64 9.49
N GLU A 259 13.30 -13.43 9.82
CA GLU A 259 14.71 -13.07 9.73
C GLU A 259 15.60 -14.00 10.58
N LYS A 260 15.14 -14.41 11.77
CA LYS A 260 15.82 -15.42 12.58
C LYS A 260 15.83 -16.80 11.92
N GLU A 261 14.70 -17.23 11.38
CA GLU A 261 14.58 -18.52 10.69
C GLU A 261 15.46 -18.57 9.44
N MET A 262 15.49 -17.48 8.68
CA MET A 262 16.39 -17.35 7.54
C MET A 262 17.83 -17.49 7.96
N ASN A 263 18.23 -17.06 9.17
CA ASN A 263 19.60 -17.18 9.67
C ASN A 263 19.81 -18.39 10.61
N SER A 264 18.88 -19.36 10.64
CA SER A 264 18.89 -20.52 11.54
C SER A 264 19.42 -21.79 10.85
N ILE A 265 20.20 -22.61 11.57
CA ILE A 265 20.72 -23.87 11.02
C ILE A 265 19.58 -24.90 11.01
N ASN A 266 18.86 -24.95 9.89
CA ASN A 266 17.65 -25.75 9.67
C ASN A 266 17.92 -27.18 9.14
N ASP A 267 19.15 -27.66 9.26
CA ASP A 267 19.61 -28.94 8.72
C ASP A 267 19.67 -30.02 9.82
N ASN A 268 19.73 -31.30 9.40
CA ASN A 268 19.85 -32.45 10.28
C ASN A 268 20.63 -33.59 9.58
N PRO A 269 21.49 -34.34 10.28
CA PRO A 269 22.00 -34.04 11.62
C PRO A 269 22.92 -32.81 11.60
N PHE A 270 22.91 -32.08 12.70
CA PHE A 270 23.84 -30.99 12.96
C PHE A 270 25.22 -31.57 13.25
N VAL A 271 26.24 -31.15 12.52
CA VAL A 271 27.62 -31.59 12.77
C VAL A 271 28.24 -30.66 13.82
N ASP A 272 28.75 -31.24 14.91
CA ASP A 272 29.49 -30.52 15.95
C ASP A 272 30.93 -31.04 15.98
N VAL A 273 31.79 -30.39 15.20
CA VAL A 273 33.22 -30.74 15.14
C VAL A 273 33.92 -30.54 16.49
N SER A 274 33.53 -29.53 17.29
CA SER A 274 34.15 -29.29 18.60
C SER A 274 33.92 -30.42 19.58
N ARG A 275 32.74 -31.05 19.52
CA ARG A 275 32.40 -32.20 20.37
C ARG A 275 32.61 -33.54 19.64
N ASN A 276 33.08 -33.51 18.40
CA ASN A 276 33.19 -34.66 17.50
C ASN A 276 31.92 -35.52 17.47
N LYS A 277 30.75 -34.88 17.32
CA LYS A 277 29.43 -35.54 17.35
C LYS A 277 28.52 -35.04 16.23
N ALA A 278 27.71 -35.94 15.68
CA ALA A 278 26.53 -35.58 14.91
C ALA A 278 25.32 -35.55 15.86
N LEU A 279 24.63 -34.41 15.93
CA LEU A 279 23.46 -34.21 16.77
C LEU A 279 22.21 -34.31 15.91
N HIS A 280 21.42 -35.36 16.13
CA HIS A 280 20.12 -35.52 15.50
C HIS A 280 19.11 -34.57 16.15
N CYS A 281 18.42 -33.79 15.33
CA CYS A 281 17.44 -32.80 15.76
C CYS A 281 16.37 -32.62 14.68
N ALA A 282 15.37 -31.79 14.98
CA ALA A 282 14.27 -31.48 14.08
C ALA A 282 14.30 -30.01 13.63
N ASN A 283 15.50 -29.42 13.43
CA ASN A 283 15.63 -28.01 13.04
C ASN A 283 15.05 -27.72 11.64
N PHE A 284 14.80 -28.75 10.83
CA PHE A 284 14.09 -28.68 9.55
C PHE A 284 12.58 -28.41 9.68
N GLN A 285 12.06 -28.34 10.91
CA GLN A 285 10.65 -28.10 11.19
C GLN A 285 10.33 -26.61 11.07
N GLY A 286 9.75 -26.20 9.94
CA GLY A 286 9.45 -24.79 9.63
C GLY A 286 8.19 -24.25 10.31
N THR A 287 7.87 -24.68 11.53
CA THR A 287 6.71 -24.18 12.30
C THR A 287 6.67 -22.64 12.40
N PRO A 288 7.80 -21.93 12.64
CA PRO A 288 7.78 -20.47 12.62
C PRO A 288 7.23 -19.90 11.32
N ILE A 289 7.56 -20.48 10.16
CA ILE A 289 7.09 -19.99 8.86
C ILE A 289 5.57 -20.10 8.77
N GLY A 290 5.01 -21.29 9.05
CA GLY A 290 3.57 -21.52 8.96
C GLY A 290 2.76 -20.60 9.87
N VAL A 291 3.11 -20.55 11.16
CA VAL A 291 2.42 -19.73 12.17
C VAL A 291 2.48 -18.25 11.82
N LEU A 292 3.66 -17.75 11.41
CA LEU A 292 3.85 -16.34 11.12
C LEU A 292 3.19 -15.92 9.81
N MET A 293 3.15 -16.79 8.81
CA MET A 293 2.46 -16.51 7.55
C MET A 293 0.94 -16.52 7.69
N ASP A 294 0.38 -17.38 8.54
CA ASP A 294 -1.05 -17.35 8.87
C ASP A 294 -1.40 -16.07 9.62
N ASN A 295 -0.57 -15.68 10.59
CA ASN A 295 -0.73 -14.42 11.32
C ASN A 295 -0.61 -13.20 10.41
N ALA A 296 0.44 -13.12 9.60
CA ALA A 296 0.63 -12.03 8.64
C ALA A 296 -0.53 -11.95 7.65
N ARG A 297 -1.05 -13.09 7.17
CA ARG A 297 -2.22 -13.13 6.29
C ARG A 297 -3.45 -12.51 6.95
N LEU A 298 -3.72 -12.85 8.22
CA LEU A 298 -4.84 -12.26 8.98
C LEU A 298 -4.67 -10.75 9.14
N ALA A 299 -3.46 -10.27 9.44
CA ALA A 299 -3.16 -8.84 9.51
C ALA A 299 -3.40 -8.13 8.17
N ILE A 300 -2.95 -8.71 7.06
CA ILE A 300 -3.13 -8.17 5.71
C ILE A 300 -4.63 -8.14 5.33
N ALA A 301 -5.39 -9.19 5.67
CA ALA A 301 -6.83 -9.21 5.44
C ALA A 301 -7.57 -8.17 6.28
N ALA A 302 -7.18 -7.97 7.55
CA ALA A 302 -7.72 -6.93 8.42
C ALA A 302 -7.43 -5.53 7.85
N ILE A 303 -6.22 -5.30 7.34
CA ILE A 303 -5.86 -4.08 6.61
C ILE A 303 -6.79 -3.88 5.40
N GLY A 304 -6.97 -4.91 4.57
CA GLY A 304 -7.86 -4.86 3.40
C GLY A 304 -9.31 -4.54 3.79
N LYS A 305 -9.80 -5.06 4.93
CA LYS A 305 -11.12 -4.72 5.45
C LYS A 305 -11.27 -3.23 5.74
N LEU A 306 -10.29 -2.63 6.40
CA LEU A 306 -10.30 -1.19 6.70
C LEU A 306 -10.36 -0.39 5.41
N MET A 307 -9.54 -0.75 4.42
CA MET A 307 -9.54 -0.08 3.13
C MET A 307 -10.87 -0.19 2.40
N PHE A 308 -11.48 -1.37 2.37
CA PHE A 308 -12.80 -1.56 1.77
C PHE A 308 -13.85 -0.66 2.46
N ALA A 309 -13.89 -0.68 3.80
CA ALA A 309 -14.82 0.17 4.56
C ALA A 309 -14.60 1.66 4.29
N GLN A 310 -13.34 2.10 4.16
CA GLN A 310 -13.00 3.46 3.82
C GLN A 310 -13.39 3.83 2.38
N PHE A 311 -13.16 2.94 1.42
CA PHE A 311 -13.50 3.15 0.02
C PHE A 311 -15.02 3.27 -0.16
N SER A 312 -15.81 2.36 0.41
CA SER A 312 -17.28 2.37 0.28
C SER A 312 -17.91 3.67 0.79
N LYS A 313 -17.41 4.23 1.90
CA LYS A 313 -17.87 5.54 2.39
C LYS A 313 -17.40 6.70 1.53
N PHE A 314 -16.26 6.55 0.89
CA PHE A 314 -15.64 7.60 0.11
C PHE A 314 -16.32 7.80 -1.24
N VAL A 315 -16.76 6.72 -1.89
CA VAL A 315 -17.53 6.77 -3.15
C VAL A 315 -19.01 7.07 -2.94
N ASN A 316 -19.48 7.18 -1.70
CA ASN A 316 -20.88 7.42 -1.36
C ASN A 316 -21.08 8.86 -0.90
N ASP A 317 -21.94 9.60 -1.61
CA ASP A 317 -22.23 11.02 -1.43
C ASP A 317 -22.82 11.35 -0.06
N PHE A 318 -23.54 10.42 0.57
CA PHE A 318 -24.07 10.59 1.92
C PHE A 318 -22.96 10.68 2.98
N TYR A 319 -21.77 10.16 2.69
CA TYR A 319 -20.69 10.05 3.67
C TYR A 319 -19.42 10.82 3.30
N ASN A 320 -19.29 11.33 2.07
CA ASN A 320 -18.05 11.89 1.51
C ASN A 320 -17.98 13.44 1.50
N ASN A 321 -18.86 14.08 2.27
CA ASN A 321 -18.92 15.53 2.51
C ASN A 321 -19.07 16.38 1.23
N GLY A 322 -19.92 15.96 0.30
CA GLY A 322 -20.26 16.75 -0.88
C GLY A 322 -19.39 16.50 -2.10
N LEU A 323 -18.68 15.37 -2.16
CA LEU A 323 -18.18 14.83 -3.42
C LEU A 323 -19.33 14.14 -4.18
N PRO A 324 -19.26 14.05 -5.52
CA PRO A 324 -20.31 13.41 -6.30
C PRO A 324 -20.38 11.91 -6.03
N THR A 325 -21.57 11.33 -6.19
CA THR A 325 -21.79 9.89 -6.08
C THR A 325 -20.85 9.13 -7.01
N SER A 326 -20.26 8.05 -6.51
CA SER A 326 -19.27 7.23 -7.21
C SER A 326 -18.04 8.01 -7.72
N LEU A 327 -17.78 9.22 -7.22
CA LEU A 327 -16.73 10.11 -7.72
C LEU A 327 -16.84 10.38 -9.24
N SER A 328 -18.08 10.41 -9.74
CA SER A 328 -18.41 10.81 -11.11
C SER A 328 -17.90 12.23 -11.37
N SER A 329 -17.29 12.47 -12.53
CA SER A 329 -16.73 13.80 -12.84
C SER A 329 -17.33 14.45 -14.09
N GLY A 330 -18.03 13.69 -14.93
CA GLY A 330 -18.71 14.20 -16.11
C GLY A 330 -19.71 15.31 -15.78
N SER A 331 -19.97 16.18 -16.75
CA SER A 331 -20.98 17.24 -16.59
C SER A 331 -22.40 16.69 -16.50
N ASN A 332 -22.65 15.47 -17.00
CA ASN A 332 -23.92 14.77 -16.88
C ASN A 332 -23.74 13.47 -16.06
N PRO A 333 -24.10 13.47 -14.77
CA PRO A 333 -23.99 12.30 -13.90
C PRO A 333 -24.81 11.08 -14.36
N SER A 334 -25.86 11.28 -15.16
CA SER A 334 -26.67 10.16 -15.68
C SER A 334 -25.93 9.27 -16.69
N LEU A 335 -24.84 9.78 -17.26
CA LEU A 335 -23.99 9.06 -18.23
C LEU A 335 -22.61 8.71 -17.65
N ASP A 336 -22.34 9.07 -16.40
CA ASP A 336 -21.07 8.84 -15.73
C ASP A 336 -21.29 8.20 -14.36
N TYR A 337 -21.13 6.88 -14.31
CA TYR A 337 -21.27 6.09 -13.08
C TYR A 337 -19.98 6.02 -12.26
N GLY A 338 -18.91 6.71 -12.68
CA GLY A 338 -17.63 6.77 -11.99
C GLY A 338 -17.12 5.41 -11.51
N PHE A 339 -16.77 5.34 -10.23
CA PHE A 339 -16.16 4.19 -9.56
C PHE A 339 -17.17 3.11 -9.12
N LYS A 340 -18.39 3.08 -9.69
CA LYS A 340 -19.40 2.11 -9.26
C LYS A 340 -18.98 0.65 -9.50
N GLY A 341 -18.44 0.34 -10.67
CA GLY A 341 -17.91 -1.00 -10.96
C GLY A 341 -16.73 -1.37 -10.07
N THR A 342 -15.92 -0.36 -9.72
CA THR A 342 -14.78 -0.49 -8.82
C THR A 342 -15.19 -0.84 -7.39
N GLU A 343 -16.28 -0.27 -6.88
CA GLU A 343 -16.84 -0.62 -5.56
C GLU A 343 -17.14 -2.13 -5.47
N VAL A 344 -17.71 -2.70 -6.54
CA VAL A 344 -17.98 -4.14 -6.65
C VAL A 344 -16.68 -4.95 -6.70
N ALA A 345 -15.69 -4.48 -7.46
CA ALA A 345 -14.39 -5.13 -7.57
C ALA A 345 -13.65 -5.21 -6.22
N ILE A 346 -13.59 -4.11 -5.46
CA ILE A 346 -12.95 -4.10 -4.13
C ILE A 346 -13.69 -5.03 -3.16
N ALA A 347 -15.03 -5.09 -3.22
CA ALA A 347 -15.79 -6.05 -2.42
C ALA A 347 -15.38 -7.50 -2.73
N SER A 348 -15.19 -7.83 -4.02
CA SER A 348 -14.72 -9.14 -4.46
C SER A 348 -13.30 -9.45 -3.97
N TYR A 349 -12.36 -8.51 -4.10
CA TYR A 349 -10.98 -8.67 -3.62
C TYR A 349 -10.94 -8.98 -2.12
N TYR A 350 -11.75 -8.26 -1.34
CA TYR A 350 -11.87 -8.48 0.09
C TYR A 350 -12.40 -9.89 0.43
N VAL A 351 -13.50 -10.32 -0.20
CA VAL A 351 -14.08 -11.65 0.07
C VAL A 351 -13.10 -12.77 -0.26
N ASN A 352 -12.38 -12.66 -1.38
CA ASN A 352 -11.40 -13.66 -1.79
C ASN A 352 -10.20 -13.73 -0.83
N SER A 353 -9.77 -12.61 -0.26
CA SER A 353 -8.67 -12.57 0.71
C SER A 353 -8.96 -13.35 2.01
N LEU A 354 -10.23 -13.52 2.39
CA LEU A 354 -10.64 -14.26 3.59
C LEU A 354 -10.77 -15.77 3.38
N GLY A 355 -10.95 -16.25 2.14
CA GLY A 355 -11.22 -17.66 1.83
C GLY A 355 -9.98 -18.56 1.73
N LEU A 356 -8.78 -18.03 1.95
CA LEU A 356 -7.53 -18.63 1.47
C LEU A 356 -6.57 -18.98 2.64
N ILE A 357 -6.41 -20.28 2.97
CA ILE A 357 -5.79 -20.77 4.25
C ILE A 357 -4.33 -21.34 4.15
N PHE A 358 -3.41 -20.86 3.29
CA PHE A 358 -2.00 -21.37 3.30
C PHE A 358 -0.95 -20.30 2.95
N ALA A 359 0.34 -20.51 3.27
CA ALA A 359 1.43 -19.54 3.06
C ALA A 359 1.66 -19.12 1.59
N LEU A 360 1.51 -20.06 0.62
CA LEU A 360 1.45 -19.73 -0.82
C LEU A 360 0.33 -18.72 -1.13
N LYS A 361 -0.74 -18.76 -0.35
CA LYS A 361 -1.87 -17.85 -0.48
C LYS A 361 -1.61 -16.48 0.15
N THR A 362 -0.60 -16.33 1.01
CA THR A 362 -0.23 -14.99 1.53
C THR A 362 0.39 -14.12 0.43
N VAL A 363 1.11 -14.70 -0.53
CA VAL A 363 1.58 -13.99 -1.75
C VAL A 363 0.39 -13.48 -2.57
N GLU A 364 -0.60 -14.35 -2.81
CA GLU A 364 -1.84 -13.99 -3.51
C GLU A 364 -2.59 -12.86 -2.77
N VAL A 365 -2.68 -12.94 -1.45
CA VAL A 365 -3.33 -11.92 -0.60
C VAL A 365 -2.59 -10.57 -0.66
N ILE A 366 -1.25 -10.55 -0.74
CA ILE A 366 -0.50 -9.31 -1.00
C ILE A 366 -0.82 -8.74 -2.38
N GLY A 367 -0.94 -9.59 -3.41
CA GLY A 367 -1.38 -9.17 -4.75
C GLY A 367 -2.76 -8.50 -4.72
N LEU A 368 -3.71 -9.10 -4.00
CA LEU A 368 -5.05 -8.52 -3.79
C LEU A 368 -4.98 -7.19 -3.02
N LEU A 369 -4.14 -7.10 -1.99
CA LEU A 369 -3.96 -5.85 -1.25
C LEU A 369 -3.40 -4.74 -2.15
N LYS A 370 -2.43 -5.05 -3.03
CA LYS A 370 -1.90 -4.10 -4.03
C LYS A 370 -2.98 -3.63 -5.01
N LEU A 371 -3.87 -4.53 -5.46
CA LEU A 371 -5.02 -4.16 -6.29
C LEU A 371 -5.95 -3.20 -5.55
N MET A 372 -6.28 -3.49 -4.29
CA MET A 372 -7.10 -2.60 -3.45
C MET A 372 -6.42 -1.24 -3.24
N LEU A 373 -5.10 -1.19 -3.00
CA LEU A 373 -4.35 0.04 -2.78
C LEU A 373 -4.25 0.88 -4.03
N THR A 374 -3.99 0.24 -5.17
CA THR A 374 -3.99 0.87 -6.48
C THR A 374 -5.32 1.55 -6.75
N THR A 375 -6.39 0.78 -6.56
CA THR A 375 -7.75 1.25 -6.80
C THR A 375 -8.10 2.43 -5.89
N PHE A 376 -7.75 2.33 -4.61
CA PHE A 376 -8.02 3.39 -3.65
C PHE A 376 -7.18 4.65 -3.95
N LEU A 377 -5.90 4.51 -4.30
CA LEU A 377 -5.02 5.61 -4.65
C LEU A 377 -5.53 6.39 -5.88
N VAL A 378 -5.99 5.68 -6.93
CA VAL A 378 -6.58 6.34 -8.10
C VAL A 378 -7.88 7.07 -7.73
N ALA A 379 -8.74 6.46 -6.91
CA ALA A 379 -9.94 7.11 -6.42
C ALA A 379 -9.62 8.35 -5.56
N LEU A 380 -8.55 8.32 -4.76
CA LEU A 380 -8.10 9.48 -3.99
C LEU A 380 -7.62 10.62 -4.89
N CYS A 381 -6.86 10.31 -5.93
CA CYS A 381 -6.45 11.30 -6.93
C CYS A 381 -7.68 11.89 -7.63
N GLN A 382 -8.67 11.06 -7.99
CA GLN A 382 -9.94 11.51 -8.55
C GLN A 382 -10.66 12.50 -7.62
N ALA A 383 -10.77 12.19 -6.33
CA ALA A 383 -11.44 13.10 -5.40
C ALA A 383 -10.68 14.40 -5.17
N ILE A 384 -9.34 14.36 -5.18
CA ILE A 384 -8.51 15.57 -5.12
C ILE A 384 -8.82 16.47 -6.33
N ASP A 385 -8.92 15.88 -7.53
CA ASP A 385 -9.28 16.63 -8.73
C ASP A 385 -10.71 17.18 -8.66
N LEU A 386 -11.67 16.40 -8.13
CA LEU A 386 -13.04 16.84 -7.92
C LEU A 386 -13.15 17.96 -6.88
N ARG A 387 -12.31 17.98 -5.84
CA ARG A 387 -12.26 19.11 -4.89
C ARG A 387 -11.67 20.37 -5.49
N HIS A 388 -10.65 20.20 -6.34
CA HIS A 388 -10.12 21.32 -7.10
C HIS A 388 -11.18 21.90 -8.06
N LEU A 389 -11.99 21.04 -8.68
CA LEU A 389 -13.13 21.44 -9.49
C LEU A 389 -14.21 22.14 -8.63
N ASP A 390 -14.56 21.58 -7.47
CA ASP A 390 -15.52 22.16 -6.50
C ASP A 390 -15.14 23.59 -6.11
N ASP A 391 -13.90 23.82 -5.68
CA ASP A 391 -13.40 25.15 -5.31
C ASP A 391 -13.58 26.17 -6.46
N ASN A 392 -13.20 25.80 -7.69
CA ASN A 392 -13.28 26.69 -8.85
C ASN A 392 -14.74 26.95 -9.29
N LEU A 393 -15.58 25.91 -9.30
CA LEU A 393 -16.99 26.06 -9.69
C LEU A 393 -17.75 26.88 -8.64
N LYS A 394 -17.49 26.66 -7.35
CA LYS A 394 -18.09 27.43 -6.26
C LYS A 394 -17.72 28.91 -6.33
N ASP A 395 -16.46 29.24 -6.60
CA ASP A 395 -16.02 30.63 -6.80
C ASP A 395 -16.76 31.29 -7.97
N ILE A 396 -16.90 30.59 -9.10
CA ILE A 396 -17.62 31.12 -10.26
C ILE A 396 -19.11 31.31 -10.00
N VAL A 397 -19.76 30.39 -9.29
CA VAL A 397 -21.17 30.54 -8.89
C VAL A 397 -21.33 31.76 -7.99
N LYS A 398 -20.47 31.94 -6.98
CA LYS A 398 -20.51 33.09 -6.06
C LYS A 398 -20.29 34.41 -6.79
N ASN A 399 -19.27 34.48 -7.65
CA ASN A 399 -18.96 35.68 -8.42
C ASN A 399 -20.07 36.05 -9.40
N THR A 400 -20.63 35.07 -10.11
CA THR A 400 -21.74 35.27 -11.06
C THR A 400 -23.01 35.71 -10.33
N MET A 401 -23.34 35.06 -9.22
CA MET A 401 -24.50 35.42 -8.40
C MET A 401 -24.37 36.83 -7.84
N GLY A 402 -23.21 37.19 -7.27
CA GLY A 402 -22.96 38.54 -6.74
C GLY A 402 -23.06 39.63 -7.81
N GLN A 403 -22.59 39.36 -9.03
CA GLN A 403 -22.74 40.27 -10.17
C GLN A 403 -24.21 40.44 -10.60
N ILE A 404 -24.97 39.34 -10.66
CA ILE A 404 -26.38 39.38 -11.07
C ILE A 404 -27.23 40.04 -9.98
N ALA A 405 -27.01 39.74 -8.70
CA ALA A 405 -27.67 40.41 -7.58
C ALA A 405 -27.42 41.93 -7.62
N LYS A 406 -26.18 42.36 -7.93
CA LYS A 406 -25.83 43.78 -8.16
C LYS A 406 -26.47 44.40 -9.40
N LYS A 407 -26.89 43.60 -10.38
CA LYS A 407 -27.55 44.10 -11.59
C LYS A 407 -29.06 44.23 -11.38
N THR A 408 -29.69 43.21 -10.80
CA THR A 408 -31.15 43.06 -10.77
C THR A 408 -31.80 43.48 -9.45
N LEU A 409 -31.12 43.32 -8.30
CA LEU A 409 -31.74 43.55 -6.97
C LEU A 409 -31.44 44.93 -6.38
N THR A 410 -30.52 45.69 -6.96
CA THR A 410 -29.98 46.92 -6.35
C THR A 410 -30.27 48.18 -7.14
N THR A 411 -30.61 48.03 -8.41
CA THR A 411 -31.14 49.11 -9.26
C THR A 411 -32.65 49.02 -9.24
N GLY A 412 -33.32 49.96 -8.57
CA GLY A 412 -34.77 50.16 -8.77
C GLY A 412 -35.05 50.64 -10.20
N THR A 413 -36.29 50.53 -10.65
CA THR A 413 -36.75 51.05 -11.97
C THR A 413 -36.45 52.55 -12.19
N ASP A 414 -36.16 53.27 -11.10
CA ASP A 414 -35.96 54.71 -10.97
C ASP A 414 -34.50 55.07 -10.68
N GLY A 415 -33.56 54.11 -10.78
CA GLY A 415 -32.12 54.33 -10.71
C GLY A 415 -31.55 54.61 -9.30
N LYS A 416 -32.38 54.59 -8.25
CA LYS A 416 -31.94 54.72 -6.85
C LYS A 416 -31.31 53.42 -6.34
N LEU A 417 -30.13 53.55 -5.74
CA LEU A 417 -29.37 52.46 -5.12
C LEU A 417 -30.01 52.00 -3.80
N ARG A 418 -30.33 50.71 -3.69
CA ARG A 418 -30.78 50.09 -2.44
C ARG A 418 -29.59 49.77 -1.51
N PRO A 419 -29.77 49.68 -0.17
CA PRO A 419 -28.71 49.26 0.75
C PRO A 419 -28.26 47.82 0.47
N LEU A 420 -27.14 47.67 -0.26
CA LEU A 420 -26.61 46.40 -0.77
C LEU A 420 -26.16 45.38 0.29
N ARG A 421 -25.86 45.85 1.51
CA ARG A 421 -24.96 45.13 2.42
C ARG A 421 -25.56 43.89 3.09
N PHE A 422 -26.88 43.71 3.10
CA PHE A 422 -27.53 42.58 3.76
C PHE A 422 -27.80 41.40 2.81
N TYR A 423 -28.42 41.63 1.64
CA TYR A 423 -28.83 40.53 0.75
C TYR A 423 -27.65 39.78 0.10
N GLU A 424 -26.61 40.48 -0.36
CA GLU A 424 -25.47 39.85 -1.04
C GLU A 424 -24.78 38.84 -0.12
N LYS A 425 -24.62 39.18 1.17
CA LYS A 425 -23.99 38.30 2.15
C LYS A 425 -24.79 37.03 2.39
N ASP A 426 -26.11 37.16 2.56
CA ASP A 426 -26.98 36.01 2.84
C ASP A 426 -27.13 35.09 1.62
N LEU A 427 -27.19 35.67 0.42
CA LEU A 427 -27.17 34.89 -0.82
C LEU A 427 -25.84 34.16 -1.02
N LEU A 428 -24.71 34.82 -0.75
CA LEU A 428 -23.39 34.16 -0.80
C LEU A 428 -23.29 33.05 0.24
N GLN A 429 -23.85 33.25 1.43
CA GLN A 429 -23.91 32.24 2.47
C GLN A 429 -24.82 31.07 2.08
N ALA A 430 -25.92 31.32 1.35
CA ALA A 430 -26.77 30.27 0.80
C ALA A 430 -26.03 29.40 -0.22
N VAL A 431 -25.21 30.00 -1.10
CA VAL A 431 -24.31 29.25 -1.99
C VAL A 431 -23.29 28.45 -1.18
N ASP A 432 -22.75 29.01 -0.10
CA ASP A 432 -21.74 28.32 0.71
C ASP A 432 -22.27 27.06 1.43
N ARG A 433 -23.57 27.03 1.75
CA ARG A 433 -24.25 25.94 2.47
C ARG A 433 -24.68 24.76 1.59
N VAL A 434 -24.65 24.92 0.26
CA VAL A 434 -25.04 23.85 -0.68
C VAL A 434 -23.80 23.24 -1.30
N TYR A 435 -23.74 21.91 -1.36
CA TYR A 435 -22.68 21.21 -2.06
C TYR A 435 -22.80 21.43 -3.57
N ILE A 436 -21.69 21.77 -4.23
CA ILE A 436 -21.68 22.14 -5.65
C ILE A 436 -22.28 21.03 -6.52
N PHE A 437 -21.91 19.78 -6.26
CA PHE A 437 -22.27 18.63 -7.11
C PHE A 437 -23.73 18.19 -6.99
N THR A 438 -24.53 18.81 -6.11
CA THR A 438 -25.98 18.53 -6.03
C THR A 438 -26.80 19.39 -7.00
N TYR A 439 -26.16 20.32 -7.71
CA TYR A 439 -26.86 21.19 -8.65
C TYR A 439 -26.07 21.59 -9.91
N ILE A 440 -24.75 21.40 -9.93
CA ILE A 440 -23.88 22.04 -10.93
C ILE A 440 -24.01 21.45 -12.34
N ASP A 441 -24.65 20.30 -12.50
CA ASP A 441 -25.01 19.68 -13.78
C ASP A 441 -26.17 20.42 -14.48
N ASP A 442 -27.10 20.99 -13.70
CA ASP A 442 -28.06 21.99 -14.16
C ASP A 442 -28.23 23.10 -13.10
N PRO A 443 -27.31 24.08 -13.06
CA PRO A 443 -27.27 25.08 -12.00
C PRO A 443 -28.45 26.06 -12.05
N SER A 444 -29.26 25.98 -13.11
CA SER A 444 -30.41 26.83 -13.36
C SER A 444 -31.76 26.16 -13.08
N SER A 445 -31.74 24.87 -12.73
CA SER A 445 -32.94 24.09 -12.43
C SER A 445 -33.69 24.62 -11.21
N ALA A 446 -34.97 24.90 -11.38
CA ALA A 446 -35.85 25.34 -10.30
C ALA A 446 -36.09 24.26 -9.22
N THR A 447 -35.85 22.99 -9.53
CA THR A 447 -36.02 21.87 -8.60
C THR A 447 -34.74 21.57 -7.81
N TYR A 448 -33.61 22.19 -8.17
CA TYR A 448 -32.33 21.94 -7.51
C TYR A 448 -32.10 22.87 -6.31
N PRO A 449 -31.27 22.44 -5.34
CA PRO A 449 -31.12 23.14 -4.07
C PRO A 449 -30.61 24.58 -4.19
N LEU A 450 -29.79 24.90 -5.20
CA LEU A 450 -29.28 26.25 -5.41
C LEU A 450 -30.44 27.24 -5.62
N MET A 451 -31.28 27.00 -6.63
CA MET A 451 -32.39 27.90 -6.96
C MET A 451 -33.43 27.97 -5.84
N GLN A 452 -33.72 26.84 -5.18
CA GLN A 452 -34.63 26.79 -4.04
C GLN A 452 -34.13 27.66 -2.87
N ASN A 453 -32.85 27.54 -2.51
CA ASN A 453 -32.28 28.29 -1.39
C ASN A 453 -32.13 29.77 -1.71
N LEU A 454 -31.72 30.13 -2.93
CA LEU A 454 -31.65 31.54 -3.35
C LEU A 454 -33.05 32.18 -3.31
N ARG A 455 -34.07 31.50 -3.85
CA ARG A 455 -35.46 31.96 -3.79
C ARG A 455 -35.94 32.10 -2.35
N GLN A 456 -35.65 31.12 -1.48
CA GLN A 456 -36.02 31.16 -0.08
C GLN A 456 -35.44 32.40 0.61
N VAL A 457 -34.14 32.69 0.45
CA VAL A 457 -33.50 33.87 1.03
C VAL A 457 -34.16 35.16 0.55
N LEU A 458 -34.44 35.28 -0.75
CA LEU A 458 -35.11 36.47 -1.30
C LEU A 458 -36.54 36.64 -0.77
N VAL A 459 -37.29 35.55 -0.65
CA VAL A 459 -38.66 35.58 -0.11
C VAL A 459 -38.65 35.92 1.39
N GLU A 460 -37.73 35.37 2.18
CA GLU A 460 -37.59 35.69 3.61
C GLU A 460 -37.30 37.19 3.80
N HIS A 461 -36.40 37.76 3.01
CA HIS A 461 -36.12 39.20 3.02
C HIS A 461 -37.33 40.04 2.61
N ALA A 462 -38.05 39.64 1.56
CA ALA A 462 -39.29 40.32 1.13
C ALA A 462 -40.37 40.32 2.22
N MET A 463 -40.45 39.25 3.04
CA MET A 463 -41.41 39.13 4.13
C MET A 463 -41.07 40.02 5.34
N ILE A 464 -39.78 40.30 5.54
CA ILE A 464 -39.29 41.20 6.61
C ILE A 464 -39.53 42.67 6.21
N GLU A 465 -39.29 43.03 4.96
CA GLU A 465 -39.34 44.42 4.47
C GLU A 465 -40.70 44.83 3.89
N ARG A 466 -41.78 44.54 4.61
CA ARG A 466 -43.17 44.73 4.13
C ARG A 466 -43.52 46.13 3.62
N GLU A 467 -42.87 47.17 4.13
CA GLU A 467 -43.11 48.56 3.70
C GLU A 467 -42.49 48.87 2.33
N MET A 468 -41.34 48.26 1.99
CA MET A 468 -40.70 48.42 0.67
C MET A 468 -41.44 47.62 -0.41
N GLU A 469 -42.23 46.64 0.00
CA GLU A 469 -43.02 45.77 -0.88
C GLU A 469 -44.31 46.42 -1.41
N LYS A 470 -44.77 47.51 -0.79
CA LYS A 470 -45.98 48.23 -1.21
C LYS A 470 -45.78 49.02 -2.50
N ASN A 471 -44.55 49.38 -2.82
CA ASN A 471 -44.22 50.16 -4.01
C ASN A 471 -43.57 49.23 -5.06
N PRO A 472 -44.16 49.08 -6.28
CA PRO A 472 -43.65 48.18 -7.32
C PRO A 472 -42.18 48.40 -7.67
N SER A 473 -41.74 49.66 -7.66
CA SER A 473 -40.33 50.03 -7.91
C SER A 473 -39.34 49.53 -6.86
N THR A 474 -39.84 49.28 -5.64
CA THR A 474 -39.04 48.83 -4.49
C THR A 474 -39.30 47.38 -4.08
N SER A 475 -40.24 46.68 -4.73
CA SER A 475 -40.52 45.29 -4.41
C SER A 475 -39.35 44.37 -4.77
N ILE A 476 -38.92 43.56 -3.82
CA ILE A 476 -37.98 42.43 -4.02
C ILE A 476 -38.70 41.30 -4.76
N PHE A 477 -39.94 41.00 -4.36
CA PHE A 477 -40.74 39.90 -4.91
C PHE A 477 -40.94 40.00 -6.43
N GLN A 478 -41.15 41.20 -6.95
CA GLN A 478 -41.28 41.44 -8.39
C GLN A 478 -39.94 41.25 -9.15
N ASN A 479 -38.80 41.47 -8.48
CA ASN A 479 -37.47 41.33 -9.07
C ASN A 479 -36.89 39.91 -8.95
N ILE A 480 -37.53 39.00 -8.19
CA ILE A 480 -37.10 37.59 -8.08
C ILE A 480 -37.09 36.94 -9.46
N THR A 481 -38.17 37.08 -10.24
CA THR A 481 -38.26 36.48 -11.58
C THR A 481 -37.17 37.02 -12.50
N ALA A 482 -36.92 38.33 -12.49
CA ALA A 482 -35.86 38.95 -13.28
C ALA A 482 -34.46 38.47 -12.86
N PHE A 483 -34.21 38.30 -11.56
CA PHE A 483 -32.97 37.74 -11.03
C PHE A 483 -32.78 36.27 -11.48
N GLU A 484 -33.82 35.43 -11.34
CA GLU A 484 -33.76 34.03 -11.74
C GLU A 484 -33.56 33.86 -13.24
N ASP A 485 -34.23 34.66 -14.07
CA ASP A 485 -34.13 34.57 -15.52
C ASP A 485 -32.75 35.01 -16.04
N GLU A 486 -32.17 36.06 -15.46
CA GLU A 486 -30.78 36.45 -15.77
C GLU A 486 -29.79 35.35 -15.33
N LEU A 487 -30.01 34.74 -14.15
CA LEU A 487 -29.17 33.65 -13.65
C LEU A 487 -29.23 32.43 -14.56
N LYS A 488 -30.42 32.04 -15.03
CA LYS A 488 -30.62 30.92 -15.98
C LYS A 488 -29.85 31.13 -17.29
N VAL A 489 -29.74 32.37 -17.77
CA VAL A 489 -29.05 32.68 -19.03
C VAL A 489 -27.52 32.68 -18.87
N VAL A 490 -27.02 33.23 -17.76
CA VAL A 490 -25.59 33.52 -17.59
C VAL A 490 -24.84 32.39 -16.89
N LEU A 491 -25.44 31.78 -15.86
CA LEU A 491 -24.74 30.85 -14.97
C LEU A 491 -24.26 29.57 -15.68
N PRO A 492 -25.06 28.87 -16.51
CA PRO A 492 -24.61 27.64 -17.17
C PRO A 492 -23.37 27.86 -18.05
N LYS A 493 -23.34 28.96 -18.81
CA LYS A 493 -22.19 29.32 -19.67
C LYS A 493 -20.94 29.62 -18.86
N LYS A 494 -21.07 30.26 -17.69
CA LYS A 494 -19.93 30.56 -16.82
C LYS A 494 -19.37 29.29 -16.17
N VAL A 495 -20.24 28.38 -15.74
CA VAL A 495 -19.88 27.08 -15.16
C VAL A 495 -19.13 26.21 -16.17
N GLU A 496 -19.64 26.09 -17.40
CA GLU A 496 -19.00 25.28 -18.45
C GLU A 496 -17.60 25.82 -18.78
N ASN A 497 -17.47 27.13 -18.94
CA ASN A 497 -16.17 27.77 -19.16
C ASN A 497 -15.19 27.56 -17.99
N ALA A 498 -15.69 27.57 -16.75
CA ALA A 498 -14.87 27.33 -15.56
C ALA A 498 -14.34 25.89 -15.52
N ARG A 499 -15.20 24.91 -15.83
CA ARG A 499 -14.83 23.50 -15.94
C ARG A 499 -13.76 23.29 -17.01
N ALA A 500 -13.97 23.82 -18.22
CA ALA A 500 -12.99 23.73 -19.31
C ALA A 500 -11.63 24.36 -18.94
N ARG A 501 -11.62 25.44 -18.16
CA ARG A 501 -10.38 26.05 -17.65
C ARG A 501 -9.64 25.14 -16.67
N VAL A 502 -10.36 24.44 -15.77
CA VAL A 502 -9.75 23.48 -14.85
C VAL A 502 -9.14 22.31 -15.61
N GLU A 503 -9.87 21.76 -16.58
CA GLU A 503 -9.41 20.63 -17.40
C GLU A 503 -8.19 20.97 -18.25
N ASN A 504 -8.10 22.20 -18.77
CA ASN A 504 -6.95 22.70 -19.52
C ASN A 504 -5.79 23.19 -18.64
N GLY A 505 -5.88 23.06 -17.30
CA GLY A 505 -4.83 23.47 -16.36
C GLY A 505 -4.73 24.98 -16.11
N ASN A 506 -5.68 25.77 -16.61
CA ASN A 506 -5.76 27.24 -16.49
C ASN A 506 -6.82 27.69 -15.46
N ALA A 507 -6.97 26.90 -14.39
CA ALA A 507 -7.87 27.15 -13.28
C ALA A 507 -7.57 28.50 -12.60
N ALA A 508 -8.60 29.17 -12.08
CA ALA A 508 -8.43 30.43 -11.36
C ALA A 508 -7.86 30.19 -9.95
N ILE A 509 -8.31 29.12 -9.29
CA ILE A 509 -7.81 28.65 -8.01
C ILE A 509 -6.90 27.46 -8.26
N SER A 510 -5.67 27.50 -7.76
CA SER A 510 -4.74 26.38 -7.90
C SER A 510 -5.16 25.17 -7.05
N ASN A 511 -4.87 23.97 -7.52
CA ASN A 511 -5.07 22.74 -6.77
C ASN A 511 -4.27 22.75 -5.46
N LYS A 512 -4.96 22.73 -4.33
CA LYS A 512 -4.41 22.76 -2.96
C LYS A 512 -3.49 21.57 -2.65
N ILE A 513 -3.60 20.46 -3.39
CA ILE A 513 -2.72 19.30 -3.18
C ILE A 513 -1.24 19.65 -3.35
N LYS A 514 -0.90 20.68 -4.13
CA LYS A 514 0.49 21.13 -4.34
C LYS A 514 1.16 21.60 -3.05
N ASP A 515 0.38 22.08 -2.09
CA ASP A 515 0.85 22.58 -0.80
C ASP A 515 0.75 21.50 0.30
N CYS A 516 0.36 20.27 -0.05
CA CYS A 516 0.18 19.17 0.89
C CYS A 516 1.39 18.23 0.91
N ARG A 517 1.66 17.61 2.07
CA ARG A 517 2.70 16.59 2.21
C ARG A 517 2.48 15.35 1.34
N SER A 518 1.22 15.02 1.06
CA SER A 518 0.81 13.93 0.18
C SER A 518 0.97 14.24 -1.31
N TYR A 519 1.45 15.43 -1.69
CA TYR A 519 1.69 15.81 -3.09
C TYR A 519 2.56 14.82 -3.88
N PRO A 520 3.65 14.24 -3.34
CA PRO A 520 4.48 13.30 -4.09
C PRO A 520 3.71 12.09 -4.62
N LEU A 521 2.77 11.54 -3.82
CA LEU A 521 1.91 10.42 -4.23
C LEU A 521 0.94 10.84 -5.35
N TYR A 522 0.28 11.99 -5.21
CA TYR A 522 -0.59 12.53 -6.25
C TYR A 522 0.18 12.81 -7.55
N LYS A 523 1.35 13.46 -7.43
CA LYS A 523 2.25 13.77 -8.55
C LYS A 523 2.73 12.50 -9.24
N PHE A 524 3.05 11.44 -8.49
CA PHE A 524 3.44 10.16 -9.06
C PHE A 524 2.35 9.57 -9.97
N VAL A 525 1.10 9.61 -9.52
CA VAL A 525 -0.05 9.04 -10.22
C VAL A 525 -0.47 9.91 -11.42
N ARG A 526 -0.57 11.23 -11.25
CA ARG A 526 -1.01 12.17 -12.31
C ARG A 526 0.11 12.63 -13.25
N GLY A 527 1.36 12.57 -12.82
CA GLY A 527 2.54 13.03 -13.58
C GLY A 527 3.22 11.89 -14.34
N PRO A 528 4.24 11.20 -13.78
CA PRO A 528 4.98 10.16 -14.48
C PRO A 528 4.14 9.00 -15.01
N LEU A 529 3.11 8.57 -14.28
CA LEU A 529 2.21 7.50 -14.74
C LEU A 529 1.13 8.01 -15.70
N GLY A 530 0.92 9.33 -15.79
CA GLY A 530 0.00 9.94 -16.73
C GLY A 530 -1.46 9.49 -16.58
N THR A 531 -1.91 9.21 -15.36
CA THR A 531 -3.33 8.89 -15.14
C THR A 531 -4.21 10.14 -15.24
N GLY A 532 -5.31 10.07 -15.98
CA GLY A 532 -6.21 11.20 -16.20
C GLY A 532 -7.38 11.30 -15.22
N LEU A 533 -8.06 12.46 -15.19
CA LEU A 533 -9.39 12.57 -14.60
C LEU A 533 -10.35 11.66 -15.37
N LEU A 534 -10.99 10.74 -14.64
CA LEU A 534 -11.89 9.74 -15.21
C LEU A 534 -13.29 10.30 -15.33
N THR A 535 -13.85 10.27 -16.53
CA THR A 535 -15.18 10.82 -16.85
C THR A 535 -15.88 9.96 -17.90
N GLY A 536 -17.21 9.84 -17.81
CA GLY A 536 -18.05 9.19 -18.81
C GLY A 536 -18.05 9.86 -20.18
N GLN A 537 -17.45 11.05 -20.32
CA GLN A 537 -17.26 11.73 -21.61
C GLN A 537 -16.05 11.21 -22.40
N LYS A 538 -15.15 10.47 -21.75
CA LYS A 538 -13.96 9.88 -22.37
C LYS A 538 -14.11 8.37 -22.47
N VAL A 539 -13.37 7.78 -23.41
CA VAL A 539 -13.40 6.32 -23.65
C VAL A 539 -12.49 5.52 -22.70
N THR A 540 -11.57 6.19 -22.01
CA THR A 540 -10.60 5.55 -21.11
C THR A 540 -11.30 4.85 -19.97
N SER A 541 -11.03 3.55 -19.81
CA SER A 541 -11.58 2.75 -18.73
C SER A 541 -10.81 2.94 -17.42
N LEU A 542 -11.47 2.65 -16.30
CA LEU A 542 -10.85 2.60 -14.98
C LEU A 542 -9.71 1.55 -14.92
N GLY A 543 -9.90 0.42 -15.59
CA GLY A 543 -8.92 -0.68 -15.61
C GLY A 543 -7.58 -0.24 -16.21
N GLU A 544 -7.60 0.50 -17.31
CA GLU A 544 -6.37 1.03 -17.93
C GLU A 544 -5.57 1.93 -16.98
N GLU A 545 -6.26 2.75 -16.19
CA GLU A 545 -5.58 3.62 -15.21
C GLU A 545 -5.10 2.84 -13.98
N PHE A 546 -5.84 1.82 -13.55
CA PHE A 546 -5.41 0.92 -12.49
C PHE A 546 -4.17 0.13 -12.89
N ASP A 547 -4.10 -0.40 -14.11
CA ASP A 547 -2.96 -1.18 -14.59
C ASP A 547 -1.65 -0.39 -14.54
N LYS A 548 -1.68 0.89 -14.91
CA LYS A 548 -0.49 1.77 -14.84
C LYS A 548 0.04 1.85 -13.40
N VAL A 549 -0.84 2.10 -12.44
CA VAL A 549 -0.49 2.27 -11.02
C VAL A 549 -0.11 0.93 -10.39
N PHE A 550 -0.84 -0.15 -10.69
CA PHE A 550 -0.57 -1.49 -10.19
C PHE A 550 0.80 -1.99 -10.65
N ASN A 551 1.10 -1.87 -11.94
CA ASN A 551 2.40 -2.25 -12.49
C ASN A 551 3.54 -1.44 -11.86
N ALA A 552 3.34 -0.14 -11.67
CA ALA A 552 4.34 0.71 -11.02
C ALA A 552 4.54 0.34 -9.54
N MET A 553 3.47 -0.06 -8.83
CA MET A 553 3.53 -0.56 -7.46
C MET A 553 4.28 -1.89 -7.37
N CYS A 554 3.99 -2.85 -8.26
CA CYS A 554 4.72 -4.12 -8.36
C CYS A 554 6.21 -3.90 -8.66
N GLN A 555 6.54 -2.93 -9.52
CA GLN A 555 7.92 -2.52 -9.79
C GLN A 555 8.59 -1.79 -8.62
N GLY A 556 7.85 -1.45 -7.55
CA GLY A 556 8.39 -0.74 -6.38
C GLY A 556 8.60 0.76 -6.60
N LYS A 557 8.08 1.33 -7.70
CA LYS A 557 8.23 2.76 -8.03
C LYS A 557 7.47 3.69 -7.07
N ILE A 558 6.51 3.15 -6.31
CA ILE A 558 5.74 3.90 -5.31
C ILE A 558 6.54 4.20 -4.03
N ILE A 559 7.65 3.49 -3.78
CA ILE A 559 8.43 3.61 -2.54
C ILE A 559 9.01 5.02 -2.39
N ASP A 560 9.55 5.62 -3.45
CA ASP A 560 10.14 6.96 -3.37
C ASP A 560 9.11 8.06 -3.10
N PRO A 561 7.99 8.15 -3.85
CA PRO A 561 6.90 9.08 -3.53
C PRO A 561 6.37 8.93 -2.10
N MET A 562 6.22 7.70 -1.62
CA MET A 562 5.78 7.42 -0.25
C MET A 562 6.80 7.91 0.79
N MET A 563 8.10 7.65 0.57
CA MET A 563 9.13 8.11 1.50
C MET A 563 9.26 9.64 1.46
N GLU A 564 9.02 10.26 0.31
CA GLU A 564 9.02 11.71 0.17
C GLU A 564 7.90 12.38 0.96
N SER A 565 6.69 11.81 0.97
CA SER A 565 5.57 12.35 1.78
C SER A 565 5.84 12.30 3.29
N LEU A 566 6.74 11.40 3.71
CA LEU A 566 7.10 11.15 5.10
C LEU A 566 8.37 11.88 5.56
N LYS A 567 9.08 12.61 4.69
CA LYS A 567 10.38 13.23 5.01
C LYS A 567 10.35 14.19 6.20
N GLU A 568 9.27 14.94 6.38
CA GLU A 568 9.11 15.94 7.44
C GLU A 568 8.57 15.38 8.76
N ARG A 569 8.30 14.06 8.82
CA ARG A 569 7.72 13.43 10.00
C ARG A 569 8.82 13.05 10.97
N ASN A 570 8.94 13.81 12.07
CA ASN A 570 9.71 13.36 13.22
C ASN A 570 9.04 12.11 13.83
N SER A 571 9.82 11.15 14.31
CA SER A 571 9.30 9.90 14.92
C SER A 571 8.53 10.13 16.24
N ALA A 572 8.44 11.38 16.72
CA ALA A 572 7.71 11.78 17.90
C ALA A 572 6.34 12.39 17.55
N PRO A 573 5.27 12.08 18.30
CA PRO A 573 4.00 12.79 18.16
C PRO A 573 4.17 14.28 18.47
N LEU A 574 3.29 15.12 17.91
CA LEU A 574 3.27 16.54 18.25
C LEU A 574 3.09 16.71 19.77
N PRO A 575 3.83 17.63 20.42
CA PRO A 575 3.66 17.88 21.85
C PRO A 575 2.21 18.26 22.16
N ILE A 576 1.66 17.63 23.20
CA ILE A 576 0.30 17.91 23.71
C ILE A 576 0.39 18.75 24.99
N CYS A 577 1.58 19.28 25.32
CA CYS A 577 1.87 20.03 26.54
C CYS A 577 2.51 21.37 26.21
#